data_AF-A0A3M1MQC5-F1
#
_entry.id   AF-A0A3M1MQC5-F1
#
_cell.length_a   1.000
_cell.length_b   1.000
_cell.length_c   1.000
_cell.angle_alpha   90.00
_cell.angle_beta   90.00
_cell.angle_gamma   90.00
#
_symmetry.space_group_name_H-M   'P 1'
#
loop_
_entity.id
_entity.type
_entity.pdbx_description
1 polymer ?
#
loop_
_entity_poly.entity_id
_entity_poly.type
_entity_poly.pdbx_seq_one_letter_code
_entity_poly.pdbx_strand_id
1 'polypeptide(L)'
;MSEDFPRPLQTAGKQTPFAGAAAIGVAAPPQRESVPRFHVGGVPVYGDVILSPMEGYSDLPFRLLCRELGSAMSYTEFVNILSLPRKGWGKQASKLAFDESERPVVFQIFDDDPQRLLEGALRLQELGPDIIDINMG
;
A
#
# COMPACT_ATOMS: atom_id res chain seq x y z
N MET A 1 -25.81 -1.61 7.49
CA MET A 1 -24.89 -2.72 7.75
C MET A 1 -23.50 -2.15 7.61
N SER A 2 -22.78 -2.06 8.73
CA SER A 2 -21.39 -1.61 8.79
C SER A 2 -20.52 -2.67 8.10
N GLU A 3 -20.10 -2.41 6.87
CA GLU A 3 -19.01 -3.20 6.29
C GLU A 3 -17.73 -2.73 6.96
N ASP A 4 -17.32 -3.49 7.99
CA ASP A 4 -16.08 -3.27 8.72
C ASP A 4 -14.92 -3.25 7.72
N PHE A 5 -14.29 -2.09 7.58
CA PHE A 5 -12.95 -2.04 6.99
C PHE A 5 -12.07 -2.96 7.84
N PRO A 6 -11.32 -3.90 7.24
CA PRO A 6 -10.44 -4.75 8.02
C PRO A 6 -9.49 -3.84 8.78
N ARG A 7 -9.59 -3.85 10.12
CA ARG A 7 -8.62 -3.16 10.98
C ARG A 7 -7.22 -3.65 10.57
N PRO A 8 -6.20 -2.77 10.58
CA PRO A 8 -4.82 -3.18 10.34
C PRO A 8 -4.54 -4.44 11.14
N LEU A 9 -4.11 -5.50 10.47
CA LEU A 9 -3.80 -6.76 11.12
C LEU A 9 -2.67 -6.47 12.11
N GLN A 10 -2.98 -6.46 13.42
CA GLN A 10 -1.93 -6.48 14.42
C GLN A 10 -1.27 -7.85 14.31
N THR A 11 -0.12 -7.93 13.65
CA THR A 11 0.62 -9.19 13.53
C THR A 11 1.00 -9.69 14.92
N ALA A 12 0.34 -10.75 15.36
CA ALA A 12 0.79 -11.59 16.45
C ALA A 12 2.16 -12.20 16.08
N GLY A 13 2.98 -12.43 17.11
CA GLY A 13 4.40 -12.80 17.08
C GLY A 13 4.88 -13.65 15.89
N LYS A 14 6.08 -13.29 15.42
CA LYS A 14 6.92 -14.03 14.47
C LYS A 14 6.83 -15.54 14.68
N GLN A 15 6.08 -16.23 13.85
CA GLN A 15 6.19 -17.67 13.65
C GLN A 15 6.77 -17.89 12.26
N THR A 16 7.99 -18.41 12.22
CA THR A 16 8.67 -18.86 11.01
C THR A 16 8.05 -20.16 10.54
N PRO A 17 7.74 -20.32 9.24
CA PRO A 17 7.77 -21.66 8.67
C PRO A 17 8.65 -21.76 7.41
N PHE A 18 8.95 -23.01 7.09
CA PHE A 18 9.66 -23.55 5.92
C PHE A 18 11.17 -23.76 6.04
N ALA A 19 11.52 -24.85 6.73
CA ALA A 19 12.71 -25.63 6.42
C ALA A 19 12.44 -26.50 5.19
N GLY A 20 13.21 -26.33 4.10
CA GLY A 20 13.28 -27.35 3.04
C GLY A 20 13.10 -26.92 1.58
N ALA A 21 13.38 -25.67 1.20
CA ALA A 21 13.64 -25.31 -0.20
C ALA A 21 15.07 -24.81 -0.33
N ALA A 22 15.83 -25.32 -1.31
CA ALA A 22 17.17 -24.82 -1.61
C ALA A 22 17.08 -23.31 -1.85
N ALA A 23 17.70 -22.53 -0.96
CA ALA A 23 17.66 -21.08 -1.02
C ALA A 23 18.31 -20.62 -2.33
N ILE A 24 17.48 -20.19 -3.28
CA ILE A 24 17.86 -19.15 -4.22
C ILE A 24 18.47 -18.06 -3.34
N GLY A 25 19.73 -17.70 -3.59
CA GLY A 25 20.47 -16.74 -2.77
C GLY A 25 19.80 -15.37 -2.82
N VAL A 26 18.74 -15.18 -2.03
CA VAL A 26 18.17 -13.88 -1.76
C VAL A 26 19.17 -13.20 -0.84
N ALA A 27 19.81 -12.14 -1.35
CA ALA A 27 20.65 -11.30 -0.52
C ALA A 27 19.87 -10.91 0.73
N ALA A 28 20.55 -10.88 1.88
CA ALA A 28 19.92 -10.45 3.12
C ALA A 28 19.21 -9.09 2.89
N PRO A 29 18.00 -8.88 3.45
CA PRO A 29 17.27 -7.63 3.30
C PRO A 29 18.22 -6.45 3.53
N PRO A 30 18.21 -5.42 2.65
CA PRO A 30 19.01 -4.24 2.89
C PRO A 30 18.68 -3.71 4.29
N GLN A 31 19.72 -3.41 5.07
CA GLN A 31 19.50 -2.80 6.38
C GLN A 31 18.77 -1.47 6.17
N ARG A 32 17.72 -1.22 6.96
CA ARG A 32 16.92 0.01 6.85
C ARG A 32 17.85 1.22 6.97
N GLU A 33 17.89 2.03 5.93
CA GLU A 33 18.70 3.26 5.92
C GLU A 33 18.24 4.19 7.06
N SER A 34 19.18 4.86 7.73
CA SER A 34 18.89 5.74 8.87
C SER A 34 18.60 7.19 8.48
N VAL A 35 18.90 7.56 7.23
CA VAL A 35 18.66 8.89 6.66
C VAL A 35 17.71 8.71 5.47
N PRO A 36 16.63 9.52 5.35
CA PRO A 36 15.75 9.44 4.18
C PRO A 36 16.54 9.76 2.89
N ARG A 37 16.34 8.96 1.83
CA ARG A 37 16.87 9.25 0.49
C ARG A 37 16.18 10.46 -0.12
N PHE A 38 14.88 10.55 0.07
CA PHE A 38 14.05 11.65 -0.41
C PHE A 38 12.78 11.77 0.46
N HIS A 39 11.97 12.79 0.16
CA HIS A 39 10.69 13.03 0.81
C HIS A 39 9.60 13.21 -0.26
N VAL A 40 8.38 12.77 0.05
CA VAL A 40 7.17 13.15 -0.67
C VAL A 40 6.37 14.08 0.23
N GLY A 41 6.41 15.38 -0.04
CA GLY A 41 5.94 16.38 0.92
C GLY A 41 6.70 16.24 2.25
N GLY A 42 5.98 15.95 3.34
CA GLY A 42 6.56 15.71 4.67
C GLY A 42 6.87 14.23 4.99
N VAL A 43 6.60 13.30 4.06
CA VAL A 43 6.76 11.85 4.30
C VAL A 43 8.19 11.42 3.91
N PRO A 44 9.01 10.93 4.86
CA PRO A 44 10.36 10.46 4.57
C PRO A 44 10.35 9.06 3.91
N VAL A 45 11.19 8.85 2.90
CA VAL A 45 11.37 7.56 2.22
C VAL A 45 12.81 7.07 2.35
N TYR A 46 12.98 5.84 2.83
CA TYR A 46 14.28 5.23 3.15
C TYR A 46 14.61 4.13 2.14
N GLY A 47 15.23 4.52 1.02
CA GLY A 47 15.59 3.66 -0.09
C GLY A 47 15.27 4.30 -1.45
N ASP A 48 15.72 3.66 -2.53
CA ASP A 48 15.67 4.19 -3.90
C ASP A 48 14.92 3.28 -4.90
N VAL A 49 14.32 2.18 -4.42
CA VAL A 49 13.50 1.26 -5.22
C VAL A 49 12.09 1.21 -4.65
N ILE A 50 11.07 1.34 -5.50
CA ILE A 50 9.66 1.35 -5.11
C ILE A 50 8.89 0.44 -6.04
N LEU A 51 8.01 -0.39 -5.48
CA LEU A 51 7.09 -1.19 -6.27
C LEU A 51 6.05 -0.30 -6.96
N SER A 52 5.89 -0.46 -8.28
CA SER A 52 4.84 0.21 -9.04
C SER A 52 3.45 -0.26 -8.63
N PRO A 53 2.43 0.62 -8.61
CA PRO A 53 1.04 0.19 -8.53
C PRO A 53 0.67 -0.65 -9.76
N MET A 54 0.12 -1.85 -9.54
CA MET A 54 -0.33 -2.76 -10.60
C MET A 54 -1.62 -3.45 -10.16
N GLU A 55 -2.71 -3.27 -10.91
CA GLU A 55 -3.99 -3.92 -10.63
C GLU A 55 -3.87 -5.45 -10.76
N GLY A 56 -4.35 -6.18 -9.76
CA GLY A 56 -4.29 -7.64 -9.69
C GLY A 56 -2.92 -8.22 -9.32
N TYR A 57 -1.92 -7.38 -9.05
CA TYR A 57 -0.57 -7.82 -8.67
C TYR A 57 -0.11 -7.20 -7.35
N SER A 58 -0.29 -5.89 -7.14
CA SER A 58 0.18 -5.19 -5.94
C SER A 58 -0.77 -5.37 -4.75
N ASP A 59 -1.20 -6.61 -4.49
CA ASP A 59 -2.02 -6.95 -3.33
C ASP A 59 -1.22 -6.91 -2.02
N LEU A 60 -1.91 -6.95 -0.87
CA LEU A 60 -1.25 -6.80 0.44
C LEU A 60 -0.13 -7.84 0.66
N PRO A 61 -0.33 -9.16 0.46
CA PRO A 61 0.74 -10.14 0.62
C PRO A 61 1.96 -9.86 -0.28
N PHE A 62 1.75 -9.50 -1.55
CA PHE A 62 2.84 -9.21 -2.45
C PHE A 62 3.63 -7.97 -2.03
N ARG A 63 2.94 -6.91 -1.60
CA ARG A 63 3.59 -5.70 -1.09
C ARG A 63 4.41 -5.97 0.18
N LEU A 64 3.89 -6.77 1.11
CA LEU A 64 4.63 -7.17 2.31
C LEU A 64 5.92 -7.90 1.95
N LEU A 65 5.86 -8.83 1.00
CA LEU A 65 7.06 -9.50 0.49
C LEU A 65 8.04 -8.51 -0.14
N CYS A 66 7.57 -7.59 -1.00
CA CYS A 66 8.40 -6.55 -1.59
C CYS A 66 9.05 -5.64 -0.53
N ARG A 67 8.33 -5.32 0.56
CA ARG A 67 8.84 -4.56 1.69
C ARG A 67 9.95 -5.31 2.43
N GLU A 68 9.79 -6.61 2.65
CA GLU A 68 10.84 -7.46 3.22
C GLU A 68 12.08 -7.55 2.32
N LEU A 69 11.90 -7.47 0.99
CA LEU A 69 12.96 -7.49 0.00
C LEU A 69 13.59 -6.12 -0.30
N GLY A 70 13.14 -5.05 0.36
CA GLY A 70 13.77 -3.72 0.30
C GLY A 70 13.02 -2.64 -0.49
N SER A 71 11.77 -2.85 -0.89
CA SER A 71 10.94 -1.77 -1.44
C SER A 71 10.81 -0.64 -0.42
N ALA A 72 11.09 0.59 -0.82
CA ALA A 72 11.15 1.77 0.06
C ALA A 72 9.77 2.36 0.38
N MET A 73 8.75 2.03 -0.42
CA MET A 73 7.36 2.49 -0.27
C MET A 73 6.41 1.45 -0.88
N SER A 74 5.16 1.43 -0.41
CA SER A 74 4.11 0.54 -0.93
C SER A 74 3.01 1.35 -1.62
N TYR A 75 2.69 0.98 -2.86
CA TYR A 75 1.48 1.44 -3.55
C TYR A 75 0.42 0.35 -3.48
N THR A 76 -0.81 0.69 -3.07
CA THR A 76 -1.93 -0.22 -3.22
C THR A 76 -2.21 -0.52 -4.68
N GLU A 77 -3.07 -1.49 -4.93
CA GLU A 77 -3.70 -1.61 -6.24
C GLU A 77 -4.42 -0.31 -6.62
N PHE A 78 -4.56 -0.10 -7.93
CA PHE A 78 -5.25 1.05 -8.48
C PHE A 78 -6.74 1.05 -8.08
N VAL A 79 -7.26 2.18 -7.60
CA VAL A 79 -8.70 2.38 -7.36
C VAL A 79 -9.31 3.41 -8.31
N ASN A 80 -10.25 2.96 -9.15
CA ASN A 80 -11.14 3.87 -9.89
C ASN A 80 -12.17 4.46 -8.92
N ILE A 81 -12.21 5.78 -8.80
CA ILE A 81 -13.16 6.45 -7.91
C ILE A 81 -14.62 6.17 -8.31
N LEU A 82 -14.93 6.02 -9.60
CA LEU A 82 -16.26 5.59 -10.08
C LEU A 82 -16.69 4.23 -9.51
N SER A 83 -15.73 3.36 -9.17
CA SER A 83 -16.01 2.04 -8.62
C SER A 83 -16.24 2.04 -7.10
N LEU A 84 -16.00 3.17 -6.43
CA LEU A 84 -16.26 3.31 -5.00
C LEU A 84 -17.76 3.43 -4.75
N PRO A 85 -18.34 2.57 -3.90
CA PRO A 85 -19.74 2.71 -3.54
C PRO A 85 -19.97 4.02 -2.76
N ARG A 86 -21.19 4.57 -2.84
CA ARG A 86 -21.57 5.80 -2.12
C ARG A 86 -21.40 5.71 -0.60
N LYS A 87 -21.46 4.50 -0.04
CA LYS A 87 -21.26 4.19 1.38
C LYS A 87 -20.45 2.91 1.52
N GLY A 88 -19.56 2.87 2.50
CA GLY A 88 -18.63 1.76 2.70
C GLY A 88 -17.58 1.66 1.58
N TRP A 89 -16.95 0.50 1.48
CA TRP A 89 -15.83 0.25 0.57
C TRP A 89 -16.09 -0.90 -0.42
N GLY A 90 -17.03 -1.79 -0.09
CA GLY A 90 -17.43 -2.90 -0.96
C GLY A 90 -16.24 -3.73 -1.43
N LYS A 91 -16.21 -4.05 -2.74
CA LYS A 91 -15.13 -4.84 -3.36
C LYS A 91 -13.76 -4.16 -3.33
N GLN A 92 -13.69 -2.85 -3.10
CA GLN A 92 -12.42 -2.12 -3.04
C GLN A 92 -11.76 -2.21 -1.66
N ALA A 93 -12.46 -2.72 -0.64
CA ALA A 93 -11.93 -2.82 0.72
C ALA A 93 -10.60 -3.60 0.79
N SER A 94 -10.48 -4.71 0.06
CA SER A 94 -9.25 -5.51 0.03
C SER A 94 -8.11 -4.81 -0.70
N LYS A 95 -8.41 -4.04 -1.75
CA LYS A 95 -7.42 -3.25 -2.50
C LYS A 95 -6.84 -2.13 -1.64
N LEU A 96 -7.67 -1.55 -0.79
CA LEU A 96 -7.34 -0.44 0.11
C LEU A 96 -6.76 -0.89 1.46
N ALA A 97 -6.79 -2.19 1.77
CA ALA A 97 -6.24 -2.71 3.00
C ALA A 97 -4.71 -2.65 2.98
N PHE A 98 -4.11 -2.22 4.09
CA PHE A 98 -2.68 -2.17 4.28
C PHE A 98 -2.28 -2.55 5.70
N ASP A 99 -1.01 -2.92 5.87
CA ASP A 99 -0.40 -3.20 7.18
C ASP A 99 0.50 -2.04 7.61
N GLU A 100 0.59 -1.79 8.92
CA GLU A 100 1.45 -0.71 9.43
C GLU A 100 2.94 -0.92 9.11
N SER A 101 3.39 -2.17 8.92
CA SER A 101 4.78 -2.49 8.57
C SER A 101 5.17 -2.11 7.15
N GLU A 102 4.20 -1.90 6.24
CA GLU A 102 4.46 -1.48 4.86
C GLU A 102 4.51 0.02 4.65
N ARG A 103 4.34 0.83 5.71
CA ARG A 103 4.46 2.29 5.62
C ARG A 103 5.84 2.74 5.10
N PRO A 104 5.92 3.80 4.27
CA PRO A 104 4.80 4.61 3.82
C PRO A 104 3.91 3.91 2.78
N VAL A 105 2.60 4.09 2.90
CA VAL A 105 1.58 3.54 2.01
C VAL A 105 0.95 4.64 1.17
N VAL A 106 0.86 4.39 -0.13
CA VAL A 106 0.26 5.28 -1.11
C VAL A 106 -1.00 4.66 -1.69
N PHE A 107 -2.09 5.42 -1.68
CA PHE A 107 -3.29 5.07 -2.42
C PHE A 107 -3.27 5.78 -3.77
N GLN A 108 -3.30 5.01 -4.85
CA GLN A 108 -3.37 5.56 -6.19
C GLN A 108 -4.82 5.59 -6.70
N ILE A 109 -5.26 6.78 -7.11
CA ILE A 109 -6.63 7.04 -7.55
C ILE A 109 -6.68 7.72 -8.92
N PHE A 110 -7.78 7.49 -9.63
CA PHE A 110 -8.09 8.13 -10.90
C PHE A 110 -9.60 8.27 -11.08
N ASP A 111 -9.97 9.30 -11.82
CA ASP A 111 -11.31 9.57 -12.31
C ASP A 111 -11.19 10.56 -13.49
N ASP A 112 -12.23 10.66 -14.33
CA ASP A 112 -12.34 11.67 -15.39
C ASP A 112 -13.06 12.95 -14.92
N ASP A 113 -13.57 12.97 -13.70
CA ASP A 113 -14.28 14.09 -13.10
C ASP A 113 -13.53 14.64 -11.87
N PRO A 114 -13.09 15.91 -11.89
CA PRO A 114 -12.36 16.51 -10.78
C PRO A 114 -13.13 16.57 -9.45
N GLN A 115 -14.46 16.70 -9.50
CA GLN A 115 -15.28 16.76 -8.27
C GLN A 115 -15.38 15.38 -7.64
N ARG A 116 -15.63 14.33 -8.43
CA ARG A 116 -15.63 12.95 -7.91
C ARG A 116 -14.25 12.57 -7.38
N LEU A 117 -13.19 12.94 -8.08
CA LEU A 117 -11.82 12.70 -7.63
C LEU A 117 -11.55 13.31 -6.26
N LEU A 118 -11.96 14.58 -6.05
CA LEU A 118 -11.85 15.26 -4.76
C LEU A 118 -12.66 14.56 -3.66
N GLU A 119 -13.93 14.26 -3.92
CA GLU A 119 -14.81 13.56 -2.96
C GLU A 119 -14.25 12.18 -2.59
N GLY A 120 -13.74 11.44 -3.57
CA GLY A 120 -13.10 10.14 -3.39
C GLY A 120 -11.83 10.24 -2.56
N ALA A 121 -10.95 11.20 -2.86
CA ALA A 121 -9.72 11.43 -2.11
C ALA A 121 -9.99 11.77 -0.63
N LEU A 122 -10.96 12.66 -0.37
CA LEU A 122 -11.36 13.02 1.00
C LEU A 122 -11.89 11.84 1.79
N ARG A 123 -12.68 10.96 1.15
CA ARG A 123 -13.14 9.71 1.80
C ARG A 123 -11.97 8.77 2.08
N LEU A 124 -11.07 8.57 1.11
CA LEU A 124 -9.94 7.66 1.26
C LEU A 124 -8.94 8.11 2.33
N GLN A 125 -8.84 9.42 2.59
CA GLN A 125 -8.04 9.97 3.68
C GLN A 125 -8.47 9.40 5.05
N GLU A 126 -9.75 9.04 5.23
CA GLU A 126 -10.26 8.44 6.48
C GLU A 126 -9.63 7.07 6.78
N LEU A 127 -9.08 6.39 5.76
CA LEU A 127 -8.39 5.11 5.91
C LEU A 127 -6.92 5.27 6.33
N GLY A 128 -6.40 6.49 6.37
CA GLY A 128 -5.05 6.81 6.84
C GLY A 128 -3.88 6.37 5.94
N PRO A 129 -3.95 6.47 4.59
CA PRO A 129 -2.75 6.37 3.77
C PRO A 129 -1.80 7.54 4.08
N ASP A 130 -0.50 7.36 3.85
CA ASP A 130 0.50 8.42 4.03
C ASP A 130 0.46 9.42 2.86
N ILE A 131 0.12 8.94 1.65
CA ILE A 131 0.10 9.71 0.41
C ILE A 131 -1.11 9.29 -0.42
N ILE A 132 -1.76 10.26 -1.07
CA ILE A 132 -2.72 10.00 -2.15
C ILE A 132 -2.06 10.42 -3.46
N ASP A 133 -1.92 9.49 -4.38
CA ASP A 133 -1.39 9.70 -5.73
C ASP A 133 -2.52 9.77 -6.74
N ILE A 134 -2.45 10.73 -7.65
CA ILE A 134 -3.43 10.94 -8.71
C ILE A 134 -2.80 10.51 -10.02
N ASN A 135 -3.27 9.40 -10.57
CA ASN A 135 -2.86 8.98 -11.90
C ASN A 135 -3.57 9.82 -12.96
N MET A 136 -2.77 10.40 -13.85
CA MET A 136 -3.20 11.18 -15.01
C MET A 136 -2.59 10.62 -16.30
N GLY A 137 -2.26 9.32 -16.34
CA GLY A 137 -1.53 8.66 -17.44
C GLY A 137 -1.72 7.15 -17.48
#